data_AF-S3DS93-F1
#
_entry.id   AF-S3DS93-F1
#
_cell.length_a   1.000
_cell.length_b   1.000
_cell.length_c   1.000
_cell.angle_alpha   90.00
_cell.angle_beta   90.00
_cell.angle_gamma   90.00
#
_symmetry.space_group_name_H-M   'P 1'
#
loop_
_entity.id
_entity.type
_entity.pdbx_description
1 polymer ?
#
loop_
_entity_poly.entity_id
_entity_poly.type
_entity_poly.pdbx_seq_one_letter_code
_entity_poly.pdbx_strand_id
1 'polypeptide(L)'
;MLLFNVIFAVVGFLTVCGAMPTIGYEDQDLPYPLVEDESSDGLSPDIEAAPFETDSESKGAEKAERDFTRRNKVKPPLCLKDIDNPDWQDTMRVCAEKAAYELSQNKTIKVPARKCVQGACFDEARIYICNDNEYDIEPAGEYLATYANDMVDECTHKKFPLWFPSITAGQAFDTDNYNVVVRKADPLECPRPGNTCKQDSYPGHPKT
;
A
#
# COMPACT_ATOMS: atom_id res chain seq x y z
N MET A 1 -52.27 -53.09 27.00
CA MET A 1 -52.55 -51.75 26.43
C MET A 1 -51.39 -50.84 26.80
N LEU A 2 -50.88 -50.06 25.83
CA LEU A 2 -49.76 -49.09 25.94
C LEU A 2 -48.35 -49.68 25.95
N LEU A 3 -47.88 -50.17 24.80
CA LEU A 3 -46.45 -50.41 24.54
C LEU A 3 -46.17 -50.34 23.02
N PHE A 4 -46.54 -49.24 22.38
CA PHE A 4 -46.16 -48.96 20.98
C PHE A 4 -46.14 -47.45 20.80
N ASN A 5 -44.98 -46.81 21.01
CA ASN A 5 -44.63 -45.47 20.52
C ASN A 5 -43.16 -45.14 20.86
N VAL A 6 -42.23 -45.99 20.43
CA VAL A 6 -40.79 -45.68 20.43
C VAL A 6 -40.19 -46.19 19.13
N ILE A 7 -40.65 -45.67 18.00
CA ILE A 7 -40.00 -45.86 16.70
C ILE A 7 -40.03 -44.48 16.02
N PHE A 8 -38.88 -44.08 15.48
CA PHE A 8 -38.57 -42.85 14.75
C PHE A 8 -38.13 -41.63 15.58
N ALA A 9 -36.92 -41.71 16.15
CA ALA A 9 -36.15 -40.52 16.51
C ALA A 9 -34.64 -40.71 16.24
N VAL A 10 -34.30 -41.50 15.21
CA VAL A 10 -32.92 -41.70 14.77
C VAL A 10 -32.95 -41.73 13.25
N VAL A 11 -31.98 -41.10 12.62
CA VAL A 11 -31.80 -40.90 11.16
C VAL A 11 -32.42 -39.60 10.62
N GLY A 12 -31.74 -38.51 10.96
CA GLY A 12 -31.91 -37.20 10.34
C GLY A 12 -30.66 -36.34 10.52
N PHE A 13 -29.46 -36.95 10.48
CA PHE A 13 -28.21 -36.19 10.38
C PHE A 13 -28.13 -35.65 8.94
N LEU A 14 -28.72 -34.48 8.75
CA LEU A 14 -28.47 -33.62 7.61
C LEU A 14 -26.96 -33.37 7.55
N THR A 15 -26.28 -34.04 6.62
CA THR A 15 -25.01 -33.59 6.06
C THR A 15 -25.26 -32.27 5.36
N VAL A 16 -25.31 -31.19 6.13
CA VAL A 16 -25.12 -29.84 5.62
C VAL A 16 -23.63 -29.76 5.33
N CYS A 17 -23.24 -30.12 4.10
CA CYS A 17 -22.03 -29.58 3.50
C CYS A 17 -22.24 -28.07 3.46
N GLY A 18 -21.88 -27.39 4.54
CA GLY A 18 -21.74 -25.95 4.54
C GLY A 18 -20.70 -25.64 3.48
N ALA A 19 -21.17 -25.18 2.33
CA ALA A 19 -20.32 -24.42 1.42
C ALA A 19 -19.72 -23.32 2.29
N MET A 20 -18.44 -23.47 2.63
CA MET A 20 -17.73 -22.37 3.26
C MET A 20 -17.87 -21.21 2.27
N PRO A 21 -18.44 -20.07 2.68
CA PRO A 21 -18.38 -18.90 1.83
C PRO A 21 -16.90 -18.68 1.56
N THR A 22 -16.51 -18.83 0.30
CA THR A 22 -15.26 -18.26 -0.19
C THR A 22 -15.47 -16.76 0.01
N ILE A 23 -14.96 -16.24 1.12
CA ILE A 23 -14.83 -14.81 1.33
C ILE A 23 -13.93 -14.38 0.18
N GLY A 24 -14.55 -13.85 -0.88
CA GLY A 24 -13.87 -13.21 -1.97
C GLY A 24 -13.17 -12.01 -1.38
N TYR A 25 -11.93 -12.20 -0.96
CA TYR A 25 -10.99 -11.14 -0.59
C TYR A 25 -10.39 -10.55 -1.88
N GLU A 26 -11.23 -10.31 -2.88
CA GLU A 26 -10.87 -9.78 -4.18
C GLU A 26 -11.72 -8.51 -4.38
N ASP A 27 -11.04 -7.39 -4.61
CA ASP A 27 -11.52 -6.10 -5.15
C ASP A 27 -11.88 -4.91 -4.24
N GLN A 28 -11.84 -4.97 -2.91
CA GLN A 28 -12.08 -3.76 -2.08
C GLN A 28 -10.84 -2.91 -1.78
N ASP A 29 -9.65 -3.36 -2.15
CA ASP A 29 -8.40 -2.62 -1.98
C ASP A 29 -7.95 -1.91 -3.26
N LEU A 30 -8.79 -1.87 -4.30
CA LEU A 30 -8.48 -1.10 -5.51
C LEU A 30 -8.34 0.40 -5.16
N PRO A 31 -7.36 1.09 -5.75
CA PRO A 31 -7.02 2.45 -5.38
C PRO A 31 -8.16 3.43 -5.66
N TYR A 32 -8.27 4.48 -4.84
CA TYR A 32 -9.37 5.44 -4.92
C TYR A 32 -8.84 6.86 -5.19
N PRO A 33 -9.25 7.56 -6.25
CA PRO A 33 -10.05 7.06 -7.35
C PRO A 33 -9.23 6.08 -8.19
N LEU A 34 -9.92 5.14 -8.84
CA LEU A 34 -9.33 4.48 -10.01
C LEU A 34 -8.93 5.59 -10.97
N VAL A 35 -7.68 5.60 -11.42
CA VAL A 35 -7.28 6.50 -12.50
C VAL A 35 -8.25 6.21 -13.65
N GLU A 36 -9.16 7.15 -13.93
CA GLU A 36 -9.95 7.05 -15.15
C GLU A 36 -8.92 7.05 -16.27
N ASP A 37 -8.96 6.03 -17.14
CA ASP A 37 -8.16 6.01 -18.35
C ASP A 37 -8.51 7.30 -19.13
N GLU A 38 -7.77 8.38 -18.89
CA GLU A 38 -7.76 9.53 -19.76
C GLU A 38 -7.14 9.03 -21.05
N SER A 39 -8.00 8.46 -21.90
CA SER A 39 -7.69 8.05 -23.25
C SER A 39 -6.97 9.21 -23.90
N SER A 40 -5.73 8.94 -24.28
CA SER A 40 -4.81 9.83 -24.99
C SER A 40 -5.52 10.73 -26.01
N ASP A 41 -5.94 11.92 -25.59
CA ASP A 41 -6.28 12.97 -26.53
C ASP A 41 -4.95 13.50 -27.09
N GLY A 42 -4.70 13.10 -28.33
CA GLY A 42 -3.43 13.27 -29.01
C GLY A 42 -3.07 14.74 -29.21
N LEU A 43 -2.09 15.22 -28.44
CA LEU A 43 -1.22 16.28 -28.90
C LEU A 43 0.07 15.67 -29.39
N SER A 44 0.20 15.56 -30.71
CA SER A 44 1.46 15.32 -31.40
C SER A 44 2.37 16.53 -31.19
N PRO A 45 3.52 16.40 -30.51
CA PRO A 45 4.51 17.48 -30.51
C PRO A 45 5.30 17.40 -31.82
N ASP A 46 5.19 18.45 -32.64
CA ASP A 46 6.14 18.72 -33.72
C ASP A 46 7.50 19.02 -33.08
N ILE A 47 8.35 18.00 -32.95
CA ILE A 47 9.70 18.14 -32.42
C ILE A 47 10.62 18.60 -33.56
N GLU A 48 10.94 19.89 -33.55
CA GLU A 48 12.01 20.48 -34.35
C GLU A 48 13.37 20.04 -33.78
N ALA A 49 14.18 19.36 -34.60
CA ALA A 49 15.43 18.75 -34.19
C ALA A 49 16.51 19.81 -33.89
N ALA A 50 16.91 19.93 -32.62
CA ALA A 50 18.07 20.71 -32.23
C ALA A 50 19.38 19.92 -32.47
N PRO A 51 20.48 20.59 -32.88
CA PRO A 51 21.77 19.95 -33.11
C PRO A 51 22.43 19.52 -31.78
N PHE A 52 22.97 18.30 -31.82
CA PHE A 52 23.62 17.59 -30.71
C PHE A 52 25.11 17.96 -30.65
N GLU A 53 25.53 18.69 -29.62
CA GLU A 53 26.95 18.87 -29.29
C GLU A 53 27.37 17.84 -28.24
N THR A 54 28.34 17.00 -28.63
CA THR A 54 28.99 16.01 -27.79
C THR A 54 30.18 16.62 -27.08
N ASP A 55 30.11 16.74 -25.75
CA ASP A 55 31.30 16.85 -24.92
C ASP A 55 31.24 15.85 -23.75
N SER A 56 32.31 15.07 -23.65
CA SER A 56 32.48 13.94 -22.75
C SER A 56 32.97 14.38 -21.38
N GLU A 57 32.26 14.01 -20.31
CA GLU A 57 32.88 13.90 -18.99
C GLU A 57 32.21 12.83 -18.11
N SER A 58 32.89 11.69 -17.97
CA SER A 58 32.45 10.48 -17.27
C SER A 58 32.61 10.60 -15.75
N LYS A 59 31.77 11.41 -15.10
CA LYS A 59 31.58 11.39 -13.62
C LYS A 59 30.12 11.49 -13.16
N GLY A 60 29.14 11.36 -14.06
CA GLY A 60 27.73 11.66 -13.78
C GLY A 60 26.75 10.49 -13.69
N ALA A 61 27.17 9.24 -13.92
CA ALA A 61 26.23 8.11 -14.08
C ALA A 61 25.41 7.80 -12.82
N GLU A 62 26.01 7.87 -11.62
CA GLU A 62 25.32 7.52 -10.37
C GLU A 62 24.29 8.58 -9.93
N LYS A 63 24.44 9.83 -10.38
CA LYS A 63 23.50 10.91 -10.05
C LYS A 63 22.31 10.94 -11.02
N ALA A 64 22.51 10.54 -12.27
CA ALA A 64 21.47 10.52 -13.29
C ALA A 64 20.44 9.39 -13.07
N GLU A 65 20.89 8.22 -12.58
CA GLU A 65 19.99 7.10 -12.28
C GLU A 65 19.05 7.42 -11.10
N ARG A 66 19.56 8.12 -10.09
CA ARG A 66 18.78 8.61 -8.94
C ARG A 66 17.73 9.67 -9.29
N ASP A 67 17.93 10.37 -10.40
CA ASP A 67 17.02 11.41 -10.88
C ASP A 67 15.86 10.83 -11.70
N PHE A 68 16.09 9.73 -12.44
CA PHE A 68 15.03 9.09 -13.24
C PHE A 68 13.94 8.47 -12.37
N THR A 69 14.32 7.84 -11.25
CA THR A 69 13.35 7.35 -10.25
C THR A 69 12.46 8.45 -9.69
N ARG A 70 12.83 9.73 -9.72
CA ARG A 70 11.93 10.79 -9.25
C ARG A 70 10.89 11.22 -10.28
N ARG A 71 11.08 10.92 -11.57
CA ARG A 71 10.27 11.49 -12.66
C ARG A 71 8.89 10.86 -12.77
N ASN A 72 8.72 9.64 -12.28
CA ASN A 72 7.46 8.93 -12.43
C ASN A 72 6.52 9.13 -11.25
N LYS A 73 6.90 9.88 -10.20
CA LYS A 73 6.01 10.17 -9.07
C LYS A 73 5.06 11.31 -9.39
N VAL A 74 3.76 11.07 -9.26
CA VAL A 74 2.76 12.14 -9.21
C VAL A 74 2.82 12.78 -7.82
N LYS A 75 2.98 14.11 -7.76
CA LYS A 75 3.08 14.88 -6.52
C LYS A 75 1.99 15.94 -6.41
N PRO A 76 1.53 16.27 -5.19
CA PRO A 76 1.83 15.59 -3.92
C PRO A 76 1.09 14.24 -3.79
N PRO A 77 1.47 13.37 -2.84
CA PRO A 77 0.62 12.24 -2.46
C PRO A 77 -0.78 12.71 -2.02
N LEU A 78 -1.79 11.86 -2.20
CA LEU A 78 -3.12 12.08 -1.64
C LEU A 78 -3.16 11.57 -0.21
N CYS A 79 -3.35 12.47 0.74
CA CYS A 79 -3.44 12.11 2.16
C CYS A 79 -4.83 11.57 2.49
N LEU A 80 -4.95 10.73 3.52
CA LEU A 80 -6.23 10.09 3.89
C LEU A 80 -7.39 11.09 4.06
N LYS A 81 -7.12 12.27 4.62
CA LYS A 81 -8.12 13.35 4.77
C LYS A 81 -8.72 13.84 3.43
N ASP A 82 -8.03 13.61 2.33
CA ASP A 82 -8.38 14.02 0.97
C ASP A 82 -8.96 12.85 0.15
N ILE A 83 -9.07 11.66 0.77
CA ILE A 83 -9.60 10.43 0.18
C ILE A 83 -10.94 10.13 0.85
N ASP A 84 -12.03 10.08 0.07
CA ASP A 84 -13.36 9.74 0.56
C ASP A 84 -13.54 8.22 0.66
N ASN A 85 -12.74 7.58 1.52
CA ASN A 85 -12.83 6.15 1.82
C ASN A 85 -13.01 5.94 3.34
N PRO A 86 -14.21 5.57 3.81
CA PRO A 86 -14.49 5.44 5.25
C PRO A 86 -13.81 4.23 5.90
N ASP A 87 -13.32 3.27 5.12
CA ASP A 87 -12.69 2.05 5.63
C ASP A 87 -11.20 2.24 5.91
N TRP A 88 -10.58 3.26 5.31
CA TRP A 88 -9.19 3.56 5.53
C TRP A 88 -8.99 4.31 6.85
N GLN A 89 -8.05 3.83 7.65
CA GLN A 89 -7.70 4.42 8.93
C GLN A 89 -6.23 4.79 8.97
N ASP A 90 -5.91 5.84 9.72
CA ASP A 90 -4.53 6.23 9.96
C ASP A 90 -3.75 5.17 10.76
N THR A 91 -2.47 5.04 10.46
CA THR A 91 -1.50 4.29 11.25
C THR A 91 -0.54 5.23 11.98
N MET A 92 0.07 4.78 13.07
CA MET A 92 1.20 5.49 13.67
C MET A 92 2.31 5.75 12.65
N ARG A 93 2.83 6.98 12.63
CA ARG A 93 3.93 7.43 11.77
C ARG A 93 5.16 6.51 11.89
N VAL A 94 5.51 6.14 13.12
CA VAL A 94 6.67 5.28 13.39
C VAL A 94 6.48 3.88 12.79
N CYS A 95 5.26 3.32 12.84
CA CYS A 95 4.99 2.06 12.16
C CYS A 95 5.14 2.19 10.65
N ALA A 96 4.64 3.27 10.06
CA ALA A 96 4.75 3.51 8.62
C ALA A 96 6.23 3.64 8.19
N GLU A 97 7.07 4.34 8.95
CA GLU A 97 8.52 4.43 8.71
C GLU A 97 9.18 3.03 8.76
N LYS A 98 8.82 2.20 9.73
CA LYS A 98 9.36 0.84 9.85
C LYS A 98 8.86 -0.09 8.75
N ALA A 99 7.59 0.01 8.36
CA ALA A 99 7.06 -0.72 7.21
C ALA A 99 7.75 -0.30 5.91
N ALA A 100 8.02 1.01 5.71
CA ALA A 100 8.77 1.50 4.56
C ALA A 100 10.22 1.00 4.56
N TYR A 101 10.86 0.93 5.72
CA TYR A 101 12.18 0.32 5.86
C TYR A 101 12.17 -1.17 5.49
N GLU A 102 11.18 -1.94 5.94
CA GLU A 102 11.06 -3.36 5.55
C GLU A 102 10.79 -3.53 4.06
N LEU A 103 9.96 -2.65 3.48
CA LEU A 103 9.70 -2.61 2.05
C LEU A 103 10.98 -2.42 1.24
N SER A 104 11.87 -1.52 1.69
CA SER A 104 13.13 -1.22 1.01
C SER A 104 14.13 -2.36 1.04
N GLN A 105 13.97 -3.34 1.93
CA GLN A 105 14.81 -4.54 1.97
C GLN A 105 14.46 -5.54 0.86
N ASN A 106 13.30 -5.40 0.22
CA ASN A 106 12.93 -6.25 -0.92
C ASN A 106 13.64 -5.77 -2.17
N LYS A 107 14.33 -6.68 -2.87
CA LYS A 107 14.97 -6.37 -4.16
C LYS A 107 13.95 -5.86 -5.18
N THR A 108 12.87 -6.62 -5.33
CA THR A 108 11.74 -6.31 -6.22
C THR A 108 10.44 -6.84 -5.61
N ILE A 109 9.31 -6.30 -6.06
CA ILE A 109 7.98 -6.73 -5.63
C ILE A 109 7.14 -7.01 -6.85
N LYS A 110 6.81 -8.28 -7.07
CA LYS A 110 5.93 -8.68 -8.15
C LYS A 110 4.48 -8.34 -7.81
N VAL A 111 3.85 -7.53 -8.64
CA VAL A 111 2.44 -7.14 -8.51
C VAL A 111 1.70 -7.59 -9.78
N PRO A 112 0.75 -8.53 -9.69
CA PRO A 112 0.00 -8.98 -10.86
C PRO A 112 -0.80 -7.84 -11.50
N ALA A 113 -1.13 -7.98 -12.79
CA ALA A 113 -2.05 -7.09 -13.48
C ALA A 113 -3.36 -6.89 -12.70
N ARG A 114 -3.85 -5.65 -12.63
CA ARG A 114 -5.15 -5.27 -12.01
C ARG A 114 -5.33 -5.77 -10.57
N LYS A 115 -4.24 -5.89 -9.81
CA LYS A 115 -4.26 -6.39 -8.42
C LYS A 115 -3.42 -5.53 -7.48
N CYS A 116 -3.80 -5.58 -6.21
CA CYS A 116 -2.99 -5.07 -5.12
C CYS A 116 -2.30 -6.21 -4.38
N VAL A 117 -1.07 -5.98 -3.95
CA VAL A 117 -0.33 -6.90 -3.08
C VAL A 117 0.17 -6.15 -1.85
N GLN A 118 0.25 -6.85 -0.72
CA GLN A 118 0.92 -6.33 0.46
C GLN A 118 2.44 -6.35 0.23
N GLY A 119 3.04 -5.17 0.14
CA GLY A 119 4.50 -5.05 0.01
C GLY A 119 5.22 -5.18 1.34
N ALA A 120 4.69 -4.52 2.37
CA ALA A 120 5.27 -4.55 3.71
C ALA A 120 4.21 -4.33 4.79
N CYS A 121 4.56 -4.73 6.01
CA CYS A 121 3.68 -4.65 7.16
C CYS A 121 4.52 -4.57 8.43
N PHE A 122 4.20 -3.60 9.30
CA PHE A 122 4.85 -3.44 10.61
C PHE A 122 3.84 -3.00 11.66
N ASP A 123 3.57 -3.88 12.64
CA ASP A 123 2.57 -3.66 13.70
C ASP A 123 1.21 -3.27 13.09
N GLU A 124 0.74 -2.03 13.26
CA GLU A 124 -0.51 -1.58 12.65
C GLU A 124 -0.35 -0.90 11.27
N ALA A 125 0.88 -0.65 10.79
CA ALA A 125 1.09 -0.06 9.47
C ALA A 125 1.17 -1.11 8.38
N ARG A 126 0.49 -0.83 7.27
CA ARG A 126 0.54 -1.64 6.05
C ARG A 126 0.84 -0.79 4.84
N ILE A 127 1.65 -1.36 3.95
CA ILE A 127 1.92 -0.78 2.64
C ILE A 127 1.42 -1.75 1.56
N TYR A 128 0.47 -1.27 0.75
CA TYR A 128 0.03 -1.95 -0.46
C TYR A 128 0.67 -1.33 -1.70
N ILE A 129 0.85 -2.17 -2.71
CA ILE A 129 1.21 -1.76 -4.07
C ILE A 129 0.10 -2.28 -4.97
N CYS A 130 -0.59 -1.35 -5.62
CA CYS A 130 -1.72 -1.61 -6.48
C CYS A 130 -1.32 -1.31 -7.92
N ASN A 131 -1.48 -2.30 -8.78
CA ASN A 131 -1.13 -2.22 -10.19
C ASN A 131 -2.38 -2.11 -11.03
N ASP A 132 -2.59 -0.94 -11.64
CA ASP A 132 -3.72 -0.69 -12.53
C ASP A 132 -3.38 -1.06 -13.99
N ASN A 133 -2.17 -1.51 -14.28
CA ASN A 133 -1.83 -2.01 -15.61
C ASN A 133 -2.54 -3.33 -15.94
N GLU A 134 -2.70 -3.58 -17.25
CA GLU A 134 -3.14 -4.86 -17.83
C GLU A 134 -2.02 -5.93 -17.86
N TYR A 135 -0.87 -5.65 -17.27
CA TYR A 135 0.29 -6.55 -17.22
C TYR A 135 0.96 -6.53 -15.83
N ASP A 136 1.67 -7.61 -15.50
CA ASP A 136 2.43 -7.71 -14.24
C ASP A 136 3.56 -6.67 -14.20
N ILE A 137 3.74 -6.02 -13.05
CA ILE A 137 4.88 -5.14 -12.78
C ILE A 137 5.80 -5.73 -11.71
N GLU A 138 7.08 -5.35 -11.73
CA GLU A 138 8.06 -5.79 -10.73
C GLU A 138 9.01 -4.63 -10.31
N PRO A 139 8.48 -3.55 -9.70
CA PRO A 139 9.30 -2.43 -9.23
C PRO A 139 10.23 -2.81 -8.07
N ALA A 140 11.32 -2.06 -7.91
CA ALA A 140 12.27 -2.24 -6.81
C ALA A 140 11.65 -1.83 -5.45
N GLY A 141 11.89 -2.61 -4.40
CA GLY A 141 11.34 -2.32 -3.07
C GLY A 141 11.85 -1.00 -2.48
N GLU A 142 13.13 -0.68 -2.70
CA GLU A 142 13.72 0.61 -2.30
C GLU A 142 12.98 1.78 -2.96
N TYR A 143 12.65 1.66 -4.25
CA TYR A 143 11.92 2.69 -4.98
C TYR A 143 10.51 2.87 -4.41
N LEU A 144 9.76 1.79 -4.19
CA LEU A 144 8.41 1.82 -3.62
C LEU A 144 8.40 2.40 -2.20
N ALA A 145 9.42 2.10 -1.39
CA ALA A 145 9.57 2.66 -0.04
C ALA A 145 9.66 4.18 -0.04
N THR A 146 10.19 4.79 -1.11
CA THR A 146 10.22 6.25 -1.21
C THR A 146 8.82 6.87 -1.35
N TYR A 147 7.81 6.16 -1.85
CA TYR A 147 6.41 6.64 -1.88
C TYR A 147 5.82 6.68 -0.47
N ALA A 148 6.08 5.63 0.31
CA ALA A 148 5.68 5.57 1.72
C ALA A 148 6.34 6.68 2.55
N ASN A 149 7.62 6.96 2.30
CA ASN A 149 8.31 8.07 2.96
C ASN A 149 7.74 9.44 2.55
N ASP A 150 7.43 9.67 1.26
CA ASP A 150 6.77 10.91 0.82
C ASP A 150 5.42 11.10 1.55
N MET A 151 4.64 10.04 1.76
CA MET A 151 3.40 10.10 2.57
C MET A 151 3.68 10.33 4.07
N VAL A 152 4.72 9.73 4.65
CA VAL A 152 5.13 10.01 6.04
C VAL A 152 5.48 11.49 6.18
N ASP A 153 6.18 12.09 5.22
CA ASP A 153 6.61 13.48 5.30
C ASP A 153 5.46 14.46 5.06
N GLU A 154 4.58 14.17 4.09
CA GLU A 154 3.54 15.11 3.64
C GLU A 154 2.17 14.91 4.31
N CYS A 155 1.82 13.67 4.69
CA CYS A 155 0.50 13.32 5.24
C CYS A 155 0.48 13.13 6.76
N THR A 156 1.64 13.20 7.42
CA THR A 156 1.69 13.11 8.87
C THR A 156 0.97 14.27 9.54
N HIS A 157 0.09 13.95 10.48
CA HIS A 157 -0.55 14.92 11.35
C HIS A 157 -0.62 14.41 12.79
N LYS A 158 -0.86 15.32 13.74
CA LYS A 158 -1.01 14.99 15.15
C LYS A 158 -2.49 14.91 15.48
N LYS A 159 -2.94 13.81 16.10
CA LYS A 159 -4.24 13.81 16.77
C LYS A 159 -4.15 14.71 17.99
N PHE A 160 -5.12 15.60 18.19
CA PHE A 160 -5.20 16.36 19.43
C PHE A 160 -5.68 15.42 20.54
N PRO A 161 -5.17 15.54 21.78
CA PRO A 161 -4.15 16.47 22.30
C PRO A 161 -2.68 16.17 21.91
N LEU A 162 -1.81 17.18 22.01
CA LEU A 162 -0.42 17.18 21.48
C LEU A 162 0.52 16.03 21.92
N TRP A 163 0.15 15.27 22.95
CA TRP A 163 0.90 14.11 23.44
C TRP A 163 0.56 12.80 22.73
N PHE A 164 -0.45 12.79 21.85
CA PHE A 164 -0.72 11.62 21.02
C PHE A 164 0.36 11.44 19.96
N PRO A 165 0.68 10.18 19.59
CA PRO A 165 1.63 9.90 18.54
C PRO A 165 1.17 10.53 17.22
N SER A 166 2.15 10.99 16.44
CA SER A 166 1.91 11.37 15.05
C SER A 166 1.40 10.17 14.26
N ILE A 167 0.43 10.41 13.40
CA ILE A 167 -0.21 9.41 12.56
C ILE A 167 -0.11 9.83 11.10
N THR A 168 -0.18 8.87 10.19
CA THR A 168 -0.14 9.08 8.75
C THR A 168 -0.95 8.00 8.03
N ALA A 169 -1.49 8.37 6.88
CA ALA A 169 -2.06 7.47 5.88
C ALA A 169 -2.29 8.26 4.58
N GLY A 170 -2.32 7.54 3.46
CA GLY A 170 -2.54 8.12 2.15
C GLY A 170 -2.22 7.15 1.03
N GLN A 171 -2.12 7.69 -0.18
CA GLN A 171 -1.61 6.99 -1.35
C GLN A 171 -0.77 7.93 -2.22
N ALA A 172 0.14 7.37 -2.99
CA ALA A 172 0.98 8.09 -3.92
C ALA A 172 1.03 7.36 -5.26
N PHE A 173 0.72 8.08 -6.34
CA PHE A 173 0.62 7.52 -7.69
C PHE A 173 1.94 7.60 -8.44
N ASP A 174 2.16 6.61 -9.29
CA ASP A 174 3.19 6.60 -10.32
C ASP A 174 2.55 6.82 -11.70
N THR A 175 3.26 7.51 -12.60
CA THR A 175 2.84 7.77 -13.98
C THR A 175 2.75 6.50 -14.83
N ASP A 176 3.31 5.39 -14.37
CA ASP A 176 3.26 4.07 -14.99
C ASP A 176 2.05 3.24 -14.49
N ASN A 177 0.94 3.90 -14.14
CA ASN A 177 -0.35 3.28 -13.76
C ASN A 177 -0.28 2.27 -12.61
N TYR A 178 0.39 2.65 -11.54
CA TYR A 178 0.32 1.93 -10.27
C TYR A 178 0.43 2.94 -9.12
N ASN A 179 0.07 2.54 -7.91
CA ASN A 179 0.22 3.40 -6.74
C ASN A 179 0.60 2.62 -5.49
N VAL A 180 1.12 3.36 -4.51
CA VAL A 180 1.49 2.84 -3.20
C VAL A 180 0.55 3.42 -2.16
N VAL A 181 -0.01 2.58 -1.30
CA VAL A 181 -0.97 2.97 -0.26
C VAL A 181 -0.37 2.70 1.11
N VAL A 182 -0.40 3.69 2.00
CA VAL A 182 -0.08 3.52 3.43
C VAL A 182 -1.37 3.67 4.23
N ARG A 183 -1.75 2.62 4.95
CA ARG A 183 -2.92 2.65 5.84
C ARG A 183 -2.76 1.72 7.03
N LYS A 184 -3.68 1.81 7.98
CA LYS A 184 -3.78 0.86 9.07
C LYS A 184 -4.20 -0.52 8.57
N ALA A 185 -3.55 -1.56 9.07
CA ALA A 185 -3.90 -2.95 8.85
C ALA A 185 -5.03 -3.42 9.79
N ASP A 186 -5.79 -4.43 9.37
CA ASP A 186 -6.55 -5.22 10.35
C ASP A 186 -5.57 -6.03 11.22
N PRO A 187 -5.84 -6.18 12.53
CA PRO A 187 -4.99 -6.95 13.45
C PRO A 187 -4.64 -8.37 13.00
N LEU A 188 -5.51 -9.02 12.23
CA LEU A 188 -5.28 -10.38 11.73
C LEU A 188 -4.35 -10.42 10.54
N GLU A 189 -4.34 -9.35 9.75
CA GLU A 189 -3.62 -9.33 8.49
C GLU A 189 -2.13 -8.95 8.71
N CYS A 190 -1.82 -8.23 9.79
CA CYS A 190 -0.47 -7.81 10.18
C CYS A 190 -0.04 -8.41 11.55
N PRO A 191 0.13 -9.74 11.65
CA PRO A 191 0.41 -10.38 12.93
C PRO A 191 1.86 -10.11 13.37
N ARG A 192 2.07 -9.16 14.29
CA ARG A 192 3.28 -9.12 15.12
C ARG A 192 2.95 -9.16 16.62
N PRO A 193 3.71 -9.91 17.42
CA PRO A 193 3.55 -9.95 18.86
C PRO A 193 4.17 -8.69 19.48
N GLY A 194 3.35 -7.65 19.68
CA GLY A 194 3.68 -6.53 20.57
C GLY A 194 3.38 -5.14 19.99
N ASN A 195 2.93 -4.23 20.87
CA ASN A 195 2.71 -2.81 20.58
C ASN A 195 4.04 -2.05 20.38
N THR A 196 4.92 -2.51 19.49
CA THR A 196 6.30 -1.98 19.38
C THR A 196 6.31 -0.51 18.97
N CYS A 197 5.38 -0.09 18.09
CA CYS A 197 5.31 1.31 17.69
C CYS A 197 4.84 2.25 18.81
N LYS A 198 4.05 1.76 19.77
CA LYS A 198 3.62 2.58 20.92
C LYS A 198 4.78 2.85 21.87
N GLN A 199 5.71 1.89 22.02
CA GLN A 199 6.86 2.02 22.92
C GLN A 199 7.88 3.03 22.42
N ASP A 200 8.15 3.05 21.11
CA ASP A 200 9.09 4.00 20.48
C ASP A 200 8.55 5.44 20.38
N SER A 201 7.24 5.61 20.56
CA SER A 201 6.59 6.93 20.48
C SER A 201 6.68 7.78 21.76
N TYR A 202 7.18 7.23 22.88
CA TYR A 202 7.35 7.98 24.11
C TYR A 202 8.64 8.82 24.11
N PRO A 203 8.58 10.14 24.39
CA PRO A 203 9.76 10.98 24.52
C PRO A 203 10.59 10.51 25.73
N GLY A 204 11.65 9.75 25.46
CA GLY A 204 12.52 9.18 26.49
C GLY A 204 13.06 7.78 26.18
N HIS A 205 12.51 7.07 25.18
CA HIS A 205 13.10 5.81 24.76
C HIS A 205 14.37 6.06 23.92
N PRO A 206 15.55 5.54 24.33
CA PRO A 206 16.77 5.66 23.54
C PRO A 206 16.60 4.92 22.22
N LYS A 207 16.91 5.60 21.11
CA LYS A 207 17.03 4.97 19.80
C LYS A 207 18.24 4.02 19.85
N THR A 208 17.99 2.72 19.91
CA THR A 208 19.02 1.69 19.75
C THR A 208 19.41 1.54 18.29
#